data_AF-A0A2J6JF08-F1
#
_entry.id   AF-A0A2J6JF08-F1
#
_cell.length_a   1.000
_cell.length_b   1.000
_cell.length_c   1.000
_cell.angle_alpha   90.00
_cell.angle_beta   90.00
_cell.angle_gamma   90.00
#
_symmetry.space_group_name_H-M   'P 1'
#
loop_
_entity.id
_entity.type
_entity.pdbx_description
1 polymer ?
#
loop_
_entity_poly.entity_id
_entity_poly.type
_entity_poly.pdbx_seq_one_letter_code
_entity_poly.pdbx_strand_id
1 'polypeptide(L)'
;MRGAIVGDIVGSRFEFANHKSCDFELFTSDCRFTDDTIHSVALAEALLTGASYGELLRRYYQCYPDAGYGRRFHRWAESSSPAPYNSYGNGSAMRVSPVAWFYDDLEKVLTAAAASAEVTHNHPEGVRGAQAVALAIFLARQGDGKKRIAKEVERRFGYDLSVALARLRPAYDFDVTCQGSVPQAIRAFLEGESFEGTLRLAVSIGGDSDTICCMAGSIAEGFYGGVPSELWAHAEAFLDPALQLVVTDFIDCVGTVSH
;
A
#
# COMPACT_ATOMS: atom_id res chain seq x y z
N MET A 1 -3.80 -5.81 6.07
CA MET A 1 -3.00 -6.06 4.85
C MET A 1 -3.84 -6.58 3.68
N ARG A 2 -5.01 -7.20 3.94
CA ARG A 2 -5.89 -7.72 2.88
C ARG A 2 -6.34 -6.61 1.93
N GLY A 3 -6.58 -5.41 2.45
CA GLY A 3 -7.03 -4.27 1.66
C GLY A 3 -5.96 -3.78 0.68
N ALA A 4 -4.69 -3.87 1.06
CA ALA A 4 -3.56 -3.56 0.18
C ALA A 4 -3.54 -4.54 -1.01
N ILE A 5 -3.63 -5.84 -0.73
CA ILE A 5 -3.61 -6.90 -1.74
C ILE A 5 -4.80 -6.78 -2.71
N VAL A 6 -6.01 -6.58 -2.19
CA VAL A 6 -7.19 -6.39 -3.05
C VAL A 6 -7.02 -5.14 -3.90
N GLY A 7 -6.51 -4.04 -3.32
CA GLY A 7 -6.28 -2.79 -4.03
C GLY A 7 -5.30 -2.93 -5.18
N ASP A 8 -4.14 -3.54 -4.93
CA ASP A 8 -3.14 -3.90 -5.95
C ASP A 8 -3.79 -4.68 -7.10
N ILE A 9 -4.40 -5.83 -6.81
CA ILE A 9 -4.99 -6.72 -7.82
C ILE A 9 -6.07 -6.01 -8.67
N VAL A 10 -6.90 -5.19 -8.04
CA VAL A 10 -7.96 -4.43 -8.74
C VAL A 10 -7.34 -3.35 -9.63
N GLY A 11 -6.27 -2.68 -9.17
CA GLY A 11 -5.62 -1.59 -9.88
C GLY A 11 -4.64 -2.04 -10.98
N SER A 12 -4.12 -3.27 -10.91
CA SER A 12 -3.02 -3.79 -11.74
C SER A 12 -3.22 -3.67 -13.23
N ARG A 13 -4.46 -3.81 -13.71
CA ARG A 13 -4.79 -3.75 -15.13
C ARG A 13 -4.94 -2.31 -15.66
N PHE A 14 -5.00 -1.32 -14.77
CA PHE A 14 -5.24 0.08 -15.11
C PHE A 14 -3.98 0.95 -15.03
N GLU A 15 -2.87 0.45 -14.48
CA GLU A 15 -1.60 1.18 -14.28
C GLU A 15 -1.14 1.92 -15.56
N PHE A 16 -1.04 1.21 -16.69
CA PHE A 16 -0.64 1.77 -17.99
C PHE A 16 -1.80 1.98 -18.97
N ALA A 17 -3.03 1.71 -18.53
CA ALA A 17 -4.26 1.83 -19.30
C ALA A 17 -5.35 2.45 -18.41
N ASN A 18 -5.10 3.69 -17.97
CA ASN A 18 -5.91 4.33 -16.95
C ASN A 18 -7.39 4.41 -17.32
N HIS A 19 -8.25 4.14 -16.32
CA HIS A 19 -9.69 4.23 -16.45
C HIS A 19 -10.23 5.36 -15.57
N LYS A 20 -10.62 6.48 -16.18
CA LYS A 20 -11.04 7.70 -15.45
C LYS A 20 -12.52 7.68 -15.03
N SER A 21 -13.06 6.50 -14.68
CA SER A 21 -14.45 6.29 -14.24
C SER A 21 -14.49 5.31 -13.07
N CYS A 22 -15.56 5.39 -12.27
CA CYS A 22 -15.82 4.43 -11.18
C CYS A 22 -16.58 3.18 -11.67
N ASP A 23 -17.07 3.19 -12.91
CA ASP A 23 -17.84 2.10 -13.49
C ASP A 23 -16.91 1.12 -14.24
N PHE A 24 -16.65 -0.02 -13.60
CA PHE A 24 -15.81 -1.12 -14.11
C PHE A 24 -15.98 -2.38 -13.25
N GLU A 25 -15.62 -3.54 -13.78
CA GLU A 25 -15.58 -4.80 -13.00
C GLU A 25 -14.34 -4.82 -12.10
N LEU A 26 -14.45 -5.15 -10.81
CA LEU A 26 -13.27 -5.14 -9.91
C LEU A 26 -12.25 -6.21 -10.28
N PHE A 27 -12.72 -7.42 -10.62
CA PHE A 27 -11.88 -8.57 -10.92
C PHE A 27 -12.17 -9.10 -12.31
N THR A 28 -11.13 -9.25 -13.14
CA THR A 28 -11.18 -10.00 -14.40
C THR A 28 -9.95 -10.89 -14.53
N SER A 29 -9.88 -11.68 -15.60
CA SER A 29 -8.69 -12.49 -15.92
C SER A 29 -7.42 -11.68 -16.19
N ASP A 30 -7.53 -10.36 -16.37
CA ASP A 30 -6.40 -9.46 -16.64
C ASP A 30 -5.78 -8.89 -15.35
N CYS A 31 -6.44 -9.09 -14.21
CA CYS A 31 -5.93 -8.74 -12.91
C CYS A 31 -4.75 -9.65 -12.53
N ARG A 32 -3.81 -9.12 -11.74
CA ARG A 32 -2.69 -9.86 -11.15
C ARG A 32 -2.24 -9.13 -9.90
N PHE A 33 -1.60 -9.83 -8.97
CA PHE A 33 -0.82 -9.15 -7.94
C PHE A 33 0.47 -8.59 -8.54
N THR A 34 1.01 -7.51 -7.98
CA THR A 34 2.27 -6.88 -8.41
C THR A 34 3.30 -6.85 -7.27
N ASP A 35 4.36 -6.05 -7.45
CA ASP A 35 5.36 -5.84 -6.41
C ASP A 35 4.81 -5.22 -5.13
N ASP A 36 3.66 -4.54 -5.20
CA ASP A 36 2.88 -4.04 -4.07
C ASP A 36 2.53 -5.14 -3.07
N THR A 37 1.84 -6.18 -3.55
CA THR A 37 1.49 -7.36 -2.75
C THR A 37 2.75 -8.08 -2.31
N ILE A 38 3.69 -8.34 -3.22
CA ILE A 38 4.89 -9.12 -2.91
C ILE A 38 5.70 -8.46 -1.79
N HIS A 39 5.91 -7.14 -1.87
CA HIS A 39 6.64 -6.42 -0.84
C HIS A 39 5.85 -6.25 0.45
N SER A 40 4.52 -6.15 0.39
CA SER A 40 3.68 -6.20 1.59
C SER A 40 3.84 -7.54 2.31
N VAL A 41 3.83 -8.66 1.58
CA VAL A 41 4.02 -9.99 2.16
C VAL A 41 5.45 -10.17 2.70
N ALA A 42 6.46 -9.67 2.00
CA ALA A 42 7.84 -9.69 2.49
C ALA A 42 8.01 -8.90 3.80
N LEU A 43 7.34 -7.75 3.94
CA LEU A 43 7.34 -6.98 5.19
C LEU A 43 6.59 -7.70 6.31
N ALA A 44 5.46 -8.35 6.00
CA ALA A 44 4.72 -9.16 6.97
C ALA A 44 5.62 -10.27 7.55
N GLU A 45 6.35 -11.01 6.70
CA GLU A 45 7.27 -12.05 7.16
C GLU A 45 8.46 -11.49 7.95
N ALA A 46 9.00 -10.32 7.58
CA ALA A 46 10.05 -9.66 8.37
C ALA A 46 9.58 -9.37 9.80
N LEU A 47 8.34 -8.90 9.95
CA LEU A 47 7.75 -8.60 11.25
C LEU A 47 7.53 -9.87 12.08
N LEU A 48 7.06 -10.95 11.45
CA LEU A 48 6.83 -12.24 12.13
C LEU A 48 8.13 -12.91 12.60
N THR A 49 9.18 -12.82 11.79
CA THR A 49 10.42 -13.60 11.99
C THR A 49 11.54 -12.79 12.62
N GLY A 50 11.45 -11.46 12.61
CA GLY A 50 12.55 -10.57 12.97
C GLY A 50 13.67 -10.48 11.92
N ALA A 51 13.46 -11.03 10.71
CA ALA A 51 14.42 -10.95 9.61
C ALA A 51 14.58 -9.51 9.08
N SER A 52 15.70 -9.24 8.41
CA SER A 52 15.94 -7.95 7.78
C SER A 52 14.95 -7.67 6.65
N TYR A 53 14.33 -6.48 6.66
CA TYR A 53 13.48 -6.03 5.56
C TYR A 53 14.20 -6.12 4.20
N GLY A 54 15.47 -5.72 4.14
CA GLY A 54 16.22 -5.74 2.88
C GLY A 54 16.51 -7.14 2.37
N GLU A 55 16.76 -8.09 3.26
CA GLU A 55 16.98 -9.49 2.87
C GLU A 55 15.71 -10.11 2.32
N LEU A 56 14.56 -9.91 2.98
CA LEU A 56 13.29 -10.45 2.51
C LEU A 56 12.79 -9.78 1.23
N LEU A 57 12.89 -8.44 1.10
CA LEU A 57 12.55 -7.77 -0.16
C LEU A 57 13.32 -8.36 -1.36
N ARG A 58 14.61 -8.67 -1.18
CA ARG A 58 15.43 -9.28 -2.23
C ARG A 58 15.09 -10.74 -2.48
N ARG A 59 14.82 -11.51 -1.43
CA ARG A 59 14.43 -12.93 -1.57
C ARG A 59 13.12 -13.05 -2.34
N TYR A 60 12.12 -12.23 -2.02
CA TYR A 60 10.85 -12.20 -2.74
C TYR A 60 11.02 -11.70 -4.18
N TYR A 61 11.85 -10.68 -4.42
CA TYR A 61 12.23 -10.29 -5.77
C TYR A 61 12.79 -11.45 -6.61
N GLN A 62 13.65 -12.29 -6.03
CA GLN A 62 14.22 -13.45 -6.72
C GLN A 62 13.16 -14.50 -7.09
N CYS A 63 12.12 -14.64 -6.26
CA CYS A 63 11.00 -15.55 -6.55
C CYS A 63 10.04 -15.00 -7.60
N TYR A 64 9.90 -13.67 -7.69
CA TYR A 64 8.90 -13.00 -8.52
C TYR A 64 9.48 -11.86 -9.38
N PRO A 65 10.56 -12.05 -10.15
CA PRO A 65 11.32 -10.95 -10.75
C PRO A 65 10.53 -10.06 -11.73
N ASP A 66 9.45 -10.58 -12.31
CA ASP A 66 8.66 -9.91 -13.36
C ASP A 66 7.38 -9.25 -12.83
N ALA A 67 7.31 -8.94 -11.53
CA ALA A 67 6.08 -8.50 -10.88
C ALA A 67 5.74 -7.00 -10.97
N GLY A 68 6.52 -6.19 -11.69
CA GLY A 68 6.23 -4.75 -11.89
C GLY A 68 7.25 -3.77 -11.33
N TYR A 69 8.35 -4.25 -10.75
CA TYR A 69 9.30 -3.39 -10.04
C TYR A 69 9.86 -2.22 -10.85
N GLY A 70 10.05 -1.09 -10.18
CA GLY A 70 10.77 0.05 -10.74
C GLY A 70 12.24 -0.28 -11.09
N ARG A 71 12.75 0.27 -12.19
CA ARG A 71 14.14 0.07 -12.69
C ARG A 71 15.24 0.23 -11.64
N ARG A 72 15.07 1.17 -10.70
CA ARG A 72 16.06 1.39 -9.61
C ARG A 72 16.03 0.28 -8.57
N PHE A 73 14.85 -0.29 -8.31
CA PHE A 73 14.69 -1.42 -7.40
C PHE A 73 15.33 -2.69 -7.98
N HIS A 74 15.11 -3.00 -9.26
CA HIS A 74 15.81 -4.10 -9.96
C HIS A 74 17.33 -4.05 -9.72
N ARG A 75 17.94 -2.89 -10.00
CA ARG A 75 19.39 -2.67 -9.79
C ARG A 75 19.81 -2.86 -8.34
N TRP A 76 18.98 -2.40 -7.39
CA TRP A 76 19.26 -2.57 -5.97
C TRP A 76 19.19 -4.04 -5.56
N ALA A 77 18.16 -4.77 -5.98
CA ALA A 77 17.95 -6.15 -5.58
C ALA A 77 19.03 -7.11 -6.15
N GLU A 78 19.50 -6.84 -7.37
CA GLU A 78 20.56 -7.60 -8.05
C GLU A 78 21.98 -7.23 -7.60
N SER A 79 22.15 -6.15 -6.83
CA SER A 79 23.46 -5.73 -6.35
C SER A 79 24.07 -6.75 -5.38
N SER A 80 25.37 -7.01 -5.51
CA SER A 80 26.12 -7.82 -4.53
C SER A 80 26.29 -7.11 -3.18
N SER A 81 26.21 -5.77 -3.18
CA SER A 81 26.25 -4.93 -1.99
C SER A 81 25.16 -3.85 -2.10
N PRO A 82 23.89 -4.19 -1.78
CA PRO A 82 22.78 -3.25 -1.92
C PRO A 82 22.89 -2.12 -0.89
N ALA A 83 22.80 -0.89 -1.37
CA ALA A 83 22.70 0.31 -0.54
C ALA A 83 21.49 1.13 -1.00
N PRO A 84 20.75 1.78 -0.08
CA PRO A 84 19.59 2.57 -0.45
C PRO A 84 19.97 3.69 -1.42
N TYR A 85 19.08 3.99 -2.35
CA TYR A 85 19.40 4.77 -3.56
C TYR A 85 18.68 6.13 -3.62
N ASN A 86 18.43 6.73 -2.44
CA ASN A 86 17.84 8.06 -2.26
C ASN A 86 16.55 8.28 -3.06
N SER A 87 15.69 7.27 -3.08
CA SER A 87 14.41 7.32 -3.80
C SER A 87 13.33 8.01 -2.98
N TYR A 88 12.59 8.91 -3.63
CA TYR A 88 11.35 9.53 -3.16
C TYR A 88 10.09 8.87 -3.77
N GLY A 89 10.26 7.69 -4.37
CA GLY A 89 9.17 6.92 -4.95
C GLY A 89 8.20 6.32 -3.91
N ASN A 90 6.98 6.06 -4.35
CA ASN A 90 5.88 5.47 -3.58
C ASN A 90 6.07 3.98 -3.24
N GLY A 91 7.09 3.32 -3.81
CA GLY A 91 7.45 1.92 -3.49
C GLY A 91 7.74 1.64 -2.01
N SER A 92 8.00 2.68 -1.22
CA SER A 92 8.09 2.59 0.23
C SER A 92 6.73 2.59 0.94
N ALA A 93 5.76 3.34 0.41
CA ALA A 93 4.43 3.52 0.98
C ALA A 93 3.47 2.39 0.62
N MET A 94 3.54 1.85 -0.60
CA MET A 94 2.67 0.76 -1.07
C MET A 94 2.77 -0.51 -0.20
N ARG A 95 3.97 -0.79 0.32
CA ARG A 95 4.26 -2.01 1.09
C ARG A 95 4.07 -1.89 2.60
N VAL A 96 3.82 -0.69 3.12
CA VAL A 96 3.95 -0.40 4.56
C VAL A 96 2.81 -0.97 5.40
N SER A 97 1.73 -1.44 4.78
CA SER A 97 0.50 -1.82 5.49
C SER A 97 0.69 -2.80 6.65
N PRO A 98 1.52 -3.86 6.57
CA PRO A 98 1.71 -4.79 7.69
C PRO A 98 2.25 -4.11 8.95
N VAL A 99 3.13 -3.11 8.81
CA VAL A 99 3.71 -2.39 9.95
C VAL A 99 2.62 -1.74 10.81
N ALA A 100 1.61 -1.15 10.17
CA ALA A 100 0.52 -0.47 10.87
C ALA A 100 -0.41 -1.44 11.62
N TRP A 101 -0.50 -2.70 11.17
CA TRP A 101 -1.27 -3.76 11.84
C TRP A 101 -0.48 -4.45 12.95
N PHE A 102 0.84 -4.57 12.82
CA PHE A 102 1.68 -5.34 13.74
C PHE A 102 1.92 -4.64 15.08
N TYR A 103 2.00 -3.30 15.09
CA TYR A 103 2.27 -2.53 16.30
C TYR A 103 1.04 -1.73 16.75
N ASP A 104 0.70 -1.81 18.04
CA ASP A 104 -0.38 -1.02 18.68
C ASP A 104 0.07 0.31 19.28
N ASP A 105 1.35 0.65 19.15
CA ASP A 105 1.90 1.94 19.54
C ASP A 105 2.26 2.78 18.31
N LEU A 106 1.73 4.00 18.25
CA LEU A 106 1.90 4.86 17.08
C LEU A 106 3.37 5.19 16.82
N GLU A 107 4.18 5.44 17.86
CA GLU A 107 5.58 5.79 17.67
C GLU A 107 6.40 4.60 17.16
N LYS A 108 6.07 3.38 17.59
CA LYS A 108 6.60 2.14 17.00
C LYS A 108 6.18 1.98 15.54
N VAL A 109 4.91 2.25 15.19
CA VAL A 109 4.44 2.22 13.79
C VAL A 109 5.26 3.18 12.93
N LEU A 110 5.42 4.43 13.36
CA LEU A 110 6.15 5.44 12.60
C LEU A 110 7.64 5.12 12.46
N THR A 111 8.25 4.56 13.52
CA THR A 111 9.66 4.15 13.52
C THR A 111 9.89 2.95 12.61
N ALA A 112 9.05 1.92 12.70
CA ALA A 112 9.14 0.74 11.86
C ALA A 112 8.83 1.06 10.39
N ALA A 113 7.87 1.96 10.12
CA ALA A 113 7.57 2.43 8.78
C ALA A 113 8.79 3.12 8.15
N ALA A 114 9.45 4.01 8.91
CA ALA A 114 10.68 4.65 8.46
C ALA A 114 11.80 3.64 8.18
N ALA A 115 12.07 2.74 9.13
CA ALA A 115 13.09 1.71 8.96
C ALA A 115 12.83 0.82 7.74
N SER A 116 11.56 0.46 7.47
CA SER A 116 11.19 -0.32 6.29
C SER A 116 11.37 0.44 4.97
N ALA A 117 11.18 1.77 4.97
CA ALA A 117 11.37 2.62 3.81
C ALA A 117 12.86 2.83 3.49
N GLU A 118 13.66 3.15 4.51
CA GLU A 118 15.07 3.55 4.40
C GLU A 118 15.96 2.50 3.75
N VAL A 119 15.56 1.22 3.75
CA VAL A 119 16.26 0.13 3.04
C VAL A 119 16.42 0.40 1.53
N THR A 120 15.51 1.17 0.94
CA THR A 120 15.49 1.48 -0.51
C THR A 120 15.23 2.96 -0.82
N HIS A 121 14.42 3.61 0.01
CA HIS A 121 13.87 4.95 -0.17
C HIS A 121 14.30 5.87 0.99
N ASN A 122 15.60 5.99 1.22
CA ASN A 122 16.16 6.84 2.27
C ASN A 122 16.10 8.36 1.97
N HIS A 123 15.37 8.78 0.94
CA HIS A 123 15.02 10.18 0.76
C HIS A 123 13.92 10.56 1.77
N PRO A 124 13.94 11.77 2.38
CA PRO A 124 12.94 12.18 3.36
C PRO A 124 11.48 12.02 2.89
N GLU A 125 11.21 12.30 1.61
CA GLU A 125 9.88 12.12 1.01
C GLU A 125 9.44 10.66 0.86
N GLY A 126 10.38 9.73 0.65
CA GLY A 126 10.10 8.29 0.64
C GLY A 126 9.66 7.82 2.03
N VAL A 127 10.46 8.14 3.04
CA VAL A 127 10.16 7.88 4.45
C VAL A 127 8.83 8.51 4.87
N ARG A 128 8.61 9.78 4.49
CA ARG A 128 7.38 10.51 4.78
C ARG A 128 6.15 9.82 4.20
N GLY A 129 6.20 9.35 2.95
CA GLY A 129 5.08 8.65 2.32
C GLY A 129 4.71 7.37 3.06
N ALA A 130 5.71 6.55 3.41
CA ALA A 130 5.50 5.33 4.18
C ALA A 130 4.89 5.61 5.57
N GLN A 131 5.42 6.61 6.28
CA GLN A 131 4.88 7.00 7.58
C GLN A 131 3.45 7.56 7.49
N ALA A 132 3.11 8.30 6.43
CA ALA A 132 1.77 8.85 6.24
C ALA A 132 0.72 7.78 6.01
N VAL A 133 1.01 6.80 5.15
CA VAL A 133 0.10 5.67 4.92
C VAL A 133 -0.01 4.82 6.18
N ALA A 134 1.11 4.50 6.85
CA ALA A 134 1.09 3.74 8.09
C ALA A 134 0.28 4.42 9.21
N LEU A 135 0.43 5.75 9.38
CA LEU A 135 -0.40 6.54 10.29
C LEU A 135 -1.88 6.45 9.92
N ALA A 136 -2.21 6.63 8.64
CA ALA A 136 -3.60 6.61 8.20
C ALA A 136 -4.28 5.26 8.48
N ILE A 137 -3.58 4.14 8.22
CA ILE A 137 -4.05 2.79 8.55
C ILE A 137 -4.20 2.62 10.06
N PHE A 138 -3.19 3.03 10.84
CA PHE A 138 -3.22 2.91 12.30
C PHE A 138 -4.41 3.65 12.91
N LEU A 139 -4.61 4.92 12.54
CA LEU A 139 -5.74 5.71 13.03
C LEU A 139 -7.09 5.10 12.57
N ALA A 140 -7.17 4.68 11.31
CA ALA A 140 -8.36 4.03 10.77
C ALA A 140 -8.77 2.80 11.58
N ARG A 141 -7.83 1.89 11.87
CA ARG A 141 -8.12 0.67 12.65
C ARG A 141 -8.39 0.94 14.14
N GLN A 142 -7.95 2.08 14.67
CA GLN A 142 -8.28 2.53 16.03
C GLN A 142 -9.68 3.18 16.13
N GLY A 143 -10.44 3.23 15.02
CA GLY A 143 -11.79 3.78 14.98
C GLY A 143 -11.84 5.29 14.78
N ASP A 144 -10.74 5.93 14.40
CA ASP A 144 -10.73 7.37 14.15
C ASP A 144 -11.49 7.75 12.87
N GLY A 145 -12.29 8.82 12.99
CA GLY A 145 -13.01 9.37 11.84
C GLY A 145 -12.08 9.98 10.80
N LYS A 146 -12.49 9.92 9.52
CA LYS A 146 -11.77 10.48 8.36
C LYS A 146 -11.24 11.91 8.54
N LYS A 147 -12.01 12.79 9.19
CA LYS A 147 -11.59 14.16 9.47
C LYS A 147 -10.35 14.23 10.37
N ARG A 148 -10.26 13.35 11.38
CA ARG A 148 -9.09 13.28 12.26
C ARG A 148 -7.89 12.70 11.53
N ILE A 149 -8.10 11.65 10.74
CA ILE A 149 -7.05 11.04 9.90
C ILE A 149 -6.45 12.08 8.95
N ALA A 150 -7.29 12.77 8.17
CA ALA A 150 -6.84 13.81 7.24
C ALA A 150 -6.03 14.89 7.95
N LYS A 151 -6.56 15.42 9.07
CA LYS A 151 -5.90 16.46 9.85
C LYS A 151 -4.53 16.01 10.39
N GLU A 152 -4.41 14.78 10.88
CA GLU A 152 -3.14 14.28 11.39
C GLU A 152 -2.11 14.04 10.28
N VAL A 153 -2.53 13.56 9.12
CA VAL A 153 -1.66 13.43 7.94
C VAL A 153 -1.18 14.80 7.47
N GLU A 154 -2.09 15.77 7.27
CA GLU A 154 -1.76 17.16 6.91
C GLU A 154 -0.79 17.79 7.91
N ARG A 155 -1.08 17.67 9.21
CA ARG A 155 -0.28 18.28 10.28
C ARG A 155 1.13 17.70 10.39
N ARG A 156 1.27 16.37 10.26
CA ARG A 156 2.57 15.69 10.47
C ARG A 156 3.43 15.65 9.21
N PHE A 157 2.80 15.57 8.03
CA PHE A 157 3.51 15.28 6.78
C PHE A 157 3.33 16.38 5.72
N GLY A 158 2.42 17.33 5.92
CA GLY A 158 2.24 18.46 5.00
C GLY A 158 1.62 18.09 3.64
N TYR A 159 1.02 16.90 3.52
CA TYR A 159 0.26 16.54 2.32
C TYR A 159 -1.03 17.36 2.24
N ASP A 160 -1.28 18.00 1.11
CA ASP A 160 -2.56 18.68 0.85
C ASP A 160 -3.62 17.66 0.46
N LEU A 161 -4.57 17.44 1.35
CA LEU A 161 -5.70 16.51 1.13
C LEU A 161 -7.00 17.27 0.83
N SER A 162 -6.94 18.59 0.60
CA SER A 162 -8.13 19.43 0.44
C SER A 162 -8.76 19.34 -0.96
N VAL A 163 -7.94 19.04 -1.98
CA VAL A 163 -8.37 18.99 -3.38
C VAL A 163 -9.21 17.72 -3.63
N ALA A 164 -10.41 17.90 -4.16
CA ALA A 164 -11.30 16.78 -4.48
C ALA A 164 -10.81 15.98 -5.69
N LEU A 165 -11.03 14.66 -5.68
CA LEU A 165 -10.66 13.78 -6.80
C LEU A 165 -11.29 14.22 -8.12
N ALA A 166 -12.53 14.71 -8.09
CA ALA A 166 -13.20 15.22 -9.29
C ALA A 166 -12.45 16.37 -9.97
N ARG A 167 -11.67 17.17 -9.21
CA ARG A 167 -10.83 18.25 -9.76
C ARG A 167 -9.47 17.74 -10.22
N LEU A 168 -8.93 16.72 -9.57
CA LEU A 168 -7.64 16.12 -9.93
C LEU A 168 -7.75 15.25 -11.19
N ARG A 169 -8.82 14.44 -11.28
CA ARG A 169 -9.01 13.40 -12.30
C ARG A 169 -8.74 13.83 -13.75
N PRO A 170 -9.17 15.02 -14.22
CA PRO A 170 -8.94 15.43 -15.61
C PRO A 170 -7.47 15.75 -15.94
N ALA A 171 -6.66 16.11 -14.94
CA ALA A 171 -5.28 16.59 -15.13
C ALA A 171 -4.23 15.69 -14.46
N TYR A 172 -4.63 14.73 -13.64
CA TYR A 172 -3.73 13.81 -12.97
C TYR A 172 -3.21 12.77 -13.96
N ASP A 173 -1.90 12.66 -14.07
CA ASP A 173 -1.18 11.71 -14.91
C ASP A 173 -0.35 10.74 -14.07
N PHE A 174 0.39 9.84 -14.74
CA PHE A 174 1.22 8.83 -14.10
C PHE A 174 2.35 9.45 -13.25
N ASP A 175 2.28 9.26 -11.94
CA ASP A 175 3.26 9.75 -10.96
C ASP A 175 3.57 8.68 -9.91
N VAL A 176 4.82 8.23 -9.89
CA VAL A 176 5.35 7.19 -8.99
C VAL A 176 6.04 7.77 -7.76
N THR A 177 5.93 9.08 -7.52
CA THR A 177 6.49 9.73 -6.32
C THR A 177 5.54 9.61 -5.14
N CYS A 178 6.08 9.62 -3.92
CA CYS A 178 5.23 9.69 -2.72
C CYS A 178 4.33 10.93 -2.76
N GLN A 179 4.87 12.09 -3.15
CA GLN A 179 4.12 13.35 -3.17
C GLN A 179 3.02 13.37 -4.24
N GLY A 180 3.22 12.67 -5.34
CA GLY A 180 2.26 12.57 -6.43
C GLY A 180 1.13 11.57 -6.16
N SER A 181 1.39 10.48 -5.43
CA SER A 181 0.45 9.35 -5.32
C SER A 181 -0.13 9.12 -3.92
N VAL A 182 0.64 9.29 -2.83
CA VAL A 182 0.17 9.10 -1.44
C VAL A 182 -1.03 9.99 -1.09
N PRO A 183 -1.01 11.33 -1.34
CA PRO A 183 -2.18 12.15 -1.06
C PRO A 183 -3.41 11.70 -1.85
N GLN A 184 -3.24 11.12 -3.04
CA GLN A 184 -4.35 10.73 -3.91
C GLN A 184 -5.00 9.44 -3.44
N ALA A 185 -4.20 8.48 -2.99
CA ALA A 185 -4.70 7.29 -2.33
C ALA A 185 -5.46 7.62 -1.04
N ILE A 186 -4.90 8.51 -0.21
CA ILE A 186 -5.58 8.98 1.01
C ILE A 186 -6.87 9.72 0.64
N ARG A 187 -6.84 10.57 -0.39
CA ARG A 187 -8.03 11.31 -0.83
C ARG A 187 -9.13 10.38 -1.37
N ALA A 188 -8.78 9.32 -2.10
CA ALA A 188 -9.73 8.29 -2.51
C ALA A 188 -10.38 7.60 -1.32
N PHE A 189 -9.61 7.27 -0.29
CA PHE A 189 -10.16 6.79 0.97
C PHE A 189 -11.08 7.82 1.64
N LEU A 190 -10.68 9.09 1.70
CA LEU A 190 -11.48 10.14 2.36
C LEU A 190 -12.84 10.35 1.68
N GLU A 191 -12.90 10.24 0.35
CA GLU A 191 -14.13 10.39 -0.44
C GLU A 191 -14.98 9.11 -0.56
N GLY A 192 -14.40 7.92 -0.42
CA GLY A 192 -15.15 6.67 -0.55
C GLY A 192 -16.18 6.46 0.54
N GLU A 193 -17.31 5.80 0.29
CA GLU A 193 -18.34 5.52 1.30
C GLU A 193 -18.41 4.04 1.71
N SER A 194 -17.60 3.20 1.05
CA SER A 194 -17.42 1.78 1.34
C SER A 194 -16.01 1.35 0.93
N PHE A 195 -15.61 0.14 1.31
CA PHE A 195 -14.33 -0.43 0.88
C PHE A 195 -14.20 -0.45 -0.66
N GLU A 196 -15.21 -1.01 -1.34
CA GLU A 196 -15.26 -1.01 -2.82
C GLU A 196 -15.31 0.41 -3.40
N GLY A 197 -16.12 1.30 -2.81
CA GLY A 197 -16.22 2.69 -3.27
C GLY A 197 -14.86 3.41 -3.23
N THR A 198 -14.05 3.15 -2.20
CA THR A 198 -12.67 3.66 -2.12
C THR A 198 -11.81 3.13 -3.27
N LEU A 199 -11.85 1.83 -3.57
CA LEU A 199 -11.08 1.26 -4.68
C LEU A 199 -11.51 1.82 -6.03
N ARG A 200 -12.82 1.98 -6.25
CA ARG A 200 -13.36 2.59 -7.47
C ARG A 200 -12.87 4.02 -7.66
N LEU A 201 -12.86 4.80 -6.59
CA LEU A 201 -12.34 6.17 -6.63
C LEU A 201 -10.83 6.20 -6.90
N ALA A 202 -10.07 5.29 -6.29
CA ALA A 202 -8.63 5.15 -6.46
C ALA A 202 -8.26 4.76 -7.91
N VAL A 203 -8.96 3.81 -8.54
CA VAL A 203 -8.79 3.54 -9.98
C VAL A 203 -9.19 4.77 -10.80
N SER A 204 -10.33 5.40 -10.46
CA SER A 204 -10.89 6.50 -11.25
C SER A 204 -9.99 7.73 -11.36
N ILE A 205 -9.07 7.95 -10.42
CA ILE A 205 -8.11 9.06 -10.53
C ILE A 205 -7.04 8.77 -11.59
N GLY A 206 -6.77 7.50 -11.90
CA GLY A 206 -5.73 7.04 -12.84
C GLY A 206 -4.31 7.22 -12.30
N GLY A 207 -3.32 7.24 -13.19
CA GLY A 207 -1.91 7.20 -12.85
C GLY A 207 -1.46 5.80 -12.42
N ASP A 208 -0.62 5.74 -11.40
CA ASP A 208 -0.06 4.51 -10.82
C ASP A 208 -1.13 3.72 -10.04
N SER A 209 -2.03 3.07 -10.78
CA SER A 209 -3.38 2.71 -10.31
C SER A 209 -3.38 1.55 -9.32
N ASP A 210 -2.55 0.54 -9.50
CA ASP A 210 -2.28 -0.51 -8.51
C ASP A 210 -1.75 0.09 -7.22
N THR A 211 -0.71 0.91 -7.28
CA THR A 211 -0.10 1.53 -6.10
C THR A 211 -1.07 2.43 -5.33
N ILE A 212 -1.83 3.27 -6.04
CA ILE A 212 -2.83 4.14 -5.42
C ILE A 212 -3.96 3.31 -4.79
N CYS A 213 -4.43 2.25 -5.47
CA CYS A 213 -5.47 1.37 -4.94
C CYS A 213 -4.98 0.54 -3.75
N CYS A 214 -3.74 0.05 -3.79
CA CYS A 214 -3.09 -0.68 -2.71
C CYS A 214 -3.06 0.17 -1.43
N MET A 215 -2.55 1.39 -1.51
CA MET A 215 -2.53 2.31 -0.37
C MET A 215 -3.95 2.68 0.09
N ALA A 216 -4.87 3.03 -0.81
CA ALA A 216 -6.24 3.41 -0.46
C ALA A 216 -7.02 2.25 0.18
N GLY A 217 -6.90 1.04 -0.38
CA GLY A 217 -7.50 -0.19 0.11
C GLY A 217 -6.96 -0.57 1.50
N SER A 218 -5.66 -0.39 1.74
CA SER A 218 -5.06 -0.66 3.05
C SER A 218 -5.62 0.22 4.17
N ILE A 219 -5.89 1.50 3.87
CA ILE A 219 -6.52 2.44 4.82
C ILE A 219 -8.00 2.11 5.00
N ALA A 220 -8.70 1.82 3.89
CA ALA A 220 -10.11 1.45 3.89
C ALA A 220 -10.38 0.18 4.70
N GLU A 221 -9.51 -0.83 4.62
CA GLU A 221 -9.58 -2.05 5.45
C GLU A 221 -9.63 -1.70 6.94
N GLY A 222 -8.74 -0.83 7.41
CA GLY A 222 -8.75 -0.39 8.81
C GLY A 222 -10.03 0.34 9.19
N PHE A 223 -10.53 1.20 8.31
CA PHE A 223 -11.67 2.08 8.61
C PHE A 223 -13.03 1.37 8.58
N TYR A 224 -13.24 0.49 7.61
CA TYR A 224 -14.52 -0.21 7.43
C TYR A 224 -14.60 -1.53 8.22
N GLY A 225 -13.62 -1.81 9.09
CA GLY A 225 -13.61 -3.01 9.93
C GLY A 225 -13.23 -4.30 9.19
N GLY A 226 -12.51 -4.17 8.07
CA GLY A 226 -12.02 -5.29 7.27
C GLY A 226 -12.36 -5.18 5.78
N VAL A 227 -12.01 -6.23 5.04
CA VAL A 227 -12.36 -6.41 3.63
C VAL A 227 -13.60 -7.29 3.54
N PRO A 228 -14.61 -6.96 2.71
CA PRO A 228 -15.73 -7.84 2.42
C PRO A 228 -15.26 -9.24 2.01
N SER A 229 -15.82 -10.30 2.61
CA SER A 229 -15.33 -11.68 2.44
C SER A 229 -15.32 -12.15 0.99
N GLU A 230 -16.31 -11.74 0.20
CA GLU A 230 -16.37 -12.07 -1.23
C GLU A 230 -15.22 -11.43 -2.00
N LEU A 231 -14.88 -10.17 -1.73
CA LEU A 231 -13.75 -9.49 -2.38
C LEU A 231 -12.42 -10.12 -1.97
N TRP A 232 -12.28 -10.50 -0.69
CA TRP A 232 -11.10 -11.21 -0.22
C TRP A 232 -10.95 -12.56 -0.92
N ALA A 233 -12.01 -13.37 -0.99
CA ALA A 233 -11.95 -14.68 -1.64
C ALA A 233 -11.53 -14.60 -3.12
N HIS A 234 -11.99 -13.58 -3.85
CA HIS A 234 -11.55 -13.35 -5.23
C HIS A 234 -10.07 -12.97 -5.30
N ALA A 235 -9.62 -12.01 -4.46
CA ALA A 235 -8.24 -11.56 -4.45
C ALA A 235 -7.26 -12.66 -4.02
N GLU A 236 -7.61 -13.44 -3.00
CA GLU A 236 -6.82 -14.56 -2.48
C GLU A 236 -6.57 -15.62 -3.55
N ALA A 237 -7.53 -15.85 -4.46
CA ALA A 237 -7.39 -16.79 -5.57
C ALA A 237 -6.35 -16.37 -6.62
N PHE A 238 -5.92 -15.10 -6.66
CA PHE A 238 -4.79 -14.67 -7.50
C PHE A 238 -3.43 -14.98 -6.87
N LEU A 239 -3.36 -15.16 -5.54
CA LEU A 239 -2.12 -15.43 -4.84
C LEU A 239 -1.72 -16.90 -4.99
N ASP A 240 -0.42 -17.16 -5.08
CA ASP A 240 0.08 -18.53 -4.99
C ASP A 240 0.09 -19.04 -3.53
N PRO A 241 0.24 -20.36 -3.32
CA PRO A 241 0.20 -20.94 -1.97
C PRO A 241 1.27 -20.42 -1.01
N ALA A 242 2.43 -19.97 -1.51
CA ALA A 242 3.50 -19.47 -0.64
C ALA A 242 3.15 -18.08 -0.09
N LEU A 243 2.59 -17.20 -0.94
CA LEU A 243 2.08 -15.90 -0.50
C LEU A 243 0.89 -16.06 0.44
N GLN A 244 -0.06 -16.95 0.13
CA GLN A 244 -1.24 -17.22 0.96
C GLN A 244 -0.87 -17.66 2.38
N LEU A 245 0.15 -18.51 2.53
CA LEU A 245 0.60 -18.99 3.83
C LEU A 245 1.08 -17.83 4.71
N VAL A 246 1.96 -16.98 4.20
CA VAL A 246 2.50 -15.84 4.97
C VAL A 246 1.42 -14.83 5.30
N VAL A 247 0.49 -14.58 4.38
CA VAL A 247 -0.68 -13.71 4.64
C VAL A 247 -1.53 -14.27 5.78
N THR A 248 -1.81 -15.58 5.77
CA THR A 248 -2.58 -16.25 6.82
C THR A 248 -1.88 -16.16 8.17
N ASP A 249 -0.59 -16.55 8.23
CA ASP A 249 0.22 -16.49 9.44
C ASP A 249 0.27 -15.08 10.04
N PHE A 250 0.38 -14.05 9.18
CA PHE A 250 0.40 -12.66 9.62
C PHE A 250 -0.96 -12.22 10.18
N ILE A 251 -2.06 -12.57 9.52
CA ILE A 251 -3.42 -12.21 9.95
C ILE A 251 -3.74 -12.87 11.30
N ASP A 252 -3.38 -14.14 11.47
CA ASP A 252 -3.56 -14.85 12.72
C ASP A 252 -2.73 -14.20 13.84
N CYS A 253 -1.49 -13.82 13.55
CA CYS A 253 -0.64 -13.09 14.50
C CYS A 253 -1.29 -11.78 14.96
N VAL A 254 -1.66 -10.87 14.05
CA VAL A 254 -2.22 -9.56 14.44
C VAL A 254 -3.63 -9.67 15.03
N GLY A 255 -4.40 -10.70 14.67
CA GLY A 255 -5.70 -11.00 15.26
C GLY A 255 -5.59 -11.41 16.73
N THR A 256 -4.55 -12.15 17.11
CA THR A 256 -4.31 -12.52 18.52
C THR A 256 -3.80 -11.37 19.40
N VAL A 257 -3.19 -10.34 18.79
CA VAL A 257 -2.64 -9.17 19.49
C VAL A 257 -3.73 -8.12 19.79
N SER A 258 -4.87 -8.14 19.10
CA SER A 258 -5.93 -7.13 19.16
C SER A 258 -6.99 -7.34 20.27
N HIS A 259 -6.60 -7.81 21.46
CA HIS A 259 -7.49 -8.08 22.60
C HIS A 259 -7.02 -7.48 23.94
#